data_AF-A0A838QG32-F1
#
_entry.id   AF-A0A838QG32-F1
#
_cell.length_a   1.000
_cell.length_b   1.000
_cell.length_c   1.000
_cell.angle_alpha   90.00
_cell.angle_beta   90.00
_cell.angle_gamma   90.00
#
_symmetry.space_group_name_H-M   'P 1'
#
loop_
_entity.id
_entity.type
_entity.pdbx_description
1 polymer ?
#
loop_
_entity_poly.entity_id
_entity_poly.type
_entity_poly.pdbx_seq_one_letter_code
_entity_poly.pdbx_strand_id
1 'polypeptide(L)'
;MSGTSAAVSSKSPRTKPGKPAAARPDLPLVLALAFVLGCRLLLYALMPDRNTDFDFLYHAAARLVRGESPYPPATQWFPYPLPAVLLAVPFTAIPLGIARPIFDILVGWAFVYALWRHRGRYALLAVASGAYLFAMANGQTTPLMVAASLVPALGFLLAVRPNTGAALWVSRPSRMALLGVAVFLVLSLVVLPSWPWDWSAALPLDKAALLPPVLRPFGFVLLLAALRWRSPEARLILAIALIPQSTLPYELVPLALIPGNRMEMGIYAAGSWIAVAAAGGLHLSGSMAEWTATGWPVTLGAVYLPALYMVLRPKGSKSKPRIDKDRRRPNRLADHELKVDVTPNGAAGVFVKVTHLPTQQFAKETGKTRQIAERKAHDKLAGILAEMHRSREKGETELK
;
A
#
# COMPACT_ATOMS: atom_id res chain seq x y z
N MET A 1 -16.26 -50.73 -60.85
CA MET A 1 -15.11 -51.08 -59.98
C MET A 1 -14.91 -49.94 -59.00
N SER A 2 -15.46 -50.09 -57.79
CA SER A 2 -15.51 -49.10 -56.72
C SER A 2 -14.34 -49.29 -55.76
N GLY A 3 -13.49 -48.26 -55.61
CA GLY A 3 -12.38 -48.23 -54.66
C GLY A 3 -12.68 -47.29 -53.50
N THR A 4 -12.99 -47.87 -52.33
CA THR A 4 -13.24 -47.17 -51.07
C THR A 4 -11.90 -46.96 -50.36
N SER A 5 -11.44 -45.71 -50.21
CA SER A 5 -10.25 -45.37 -49.41
C SER A 5 -10.67 -44.83 -48.05
N ALA A 6 -10.46 -45.65 -47.01
CA ALA A 6 -10.76 -45.31 -45.63
C ALA A 6 -9.59 -44.54 -44.99
N ALA A 7 -9.84 -43.28 -44.59
CA ALA A 7 -8.89 -42.47 -43.86
C ALA A 7 -8.88 -42.85 -42.37
N VAL A 8 -7.76 -43.43 -41.92
CA VAL A 8 -7.52 -43.78 -40.51
C VAL A 8 -7.20 -42.52 -39.71
N SER A 9 -8.13 -42.11 -38.85
CA SER A 9 -7.96 -41.01 -37.90
C SER A 9 -7.14 -41.47 -36.70
N SER A 10 -5.88 -41.01 -36.60
CA SER A 10 -5.02 -41.23 -35.44
C SER A 10 -5.43 -40.28 -34.29
N LYS A 11 -6.13 -40.83 -33.29
CA LYS A 11 -6.42 -40.12 -32.03
C LYS A 11 -5.12 -39.84 -31.27
N SER A 12 -4.71 -38.57 -31.23
CA SER A 12 -3.59 -38.12 -30.40
C SER A 12 -3.92 -38.29 -28.90
N PRO A 13 -2.99 -38.84 -28.08
CA PRO A 13 -3.25 -39.14 -26.67
C PRO A 13 -3.48 -37.84 -25.87
N ARG A 14 -4.63 -37.80 -25.20
CA ARG A 14 -5.06 -36.70 -24.33
C ARG A 14 -4.14 -36.65 -23.10
N THR A 15 -3.18 -35.73 -23.09
CA THR A 15 -2.28 -35.49 -21.95
C THR A 15 -3.07 -35.04 -20.73
N LYS A 16 -2.93 -35.78 -19.62
CA LYS A 16 -3.56 -35.47 -18.34
C LYS A 16 -3.10 -34.08 -17.86
N PRO A 17 -3.99 -33.23 -17.31
CA PRO A 17 -3.61 -31.94 -16.75
C PRO A 17 -2.60 -32.17 -15.62
N GLY A 18 -1.38 -31.67 -15.79
CA GLY A 18 -0.34 -31.77 -14.78
C GLY A 18 -0.79 -31.11 -13.48
N LYS A 19 -0.56 -31.77 -12.34
CA LYS A 19 -0.75 -31.20 -11.01
C LYS A 19 -0.12 -29.80 -10.97
N PRO A 20 -0.83 -28.76 -10.51
CA PRO A 20 -0.24 -27.43 -10.38
C PRO A 20 0.99 -27.54 -9.49
N ALA A 21 2.15 -27.20 -10.04
CA ALA A 21 3.39 -27.19 -9.29
C ALA A 21 3.20 -26.29 -8.07
N ALA A 22 3.39 -26.85 -6.88
CA ALA A 22 3.27 -26.11 -5.62
C ALA A 22 4.13 -24.85 -5.72
N ALA A 23 3.50 -23.68 -5.60
CA ALA A 23 4.19 -22.41 -5.69
C ALA A 23 5.24 -22.35 -4.58
N ARG A 24 6.52 -22.23 -4.97
CA ARG A 24 7.60 -22.05 -3.99
C ARG A 24 7.36 -20.75 -3.21
N PRO A 25 7.47 -20.74 -1.88
CA PRO A 25 7.30 -19.53 -1.09
C PRO A 25 8.31 -18.46 -1.51
N ASP A 26 7.86 -17.21 -1.64
CA ASP A 26 8.74 -16.10 -2.02
C ASP A 26 9.65 -15.75 -0.84
N LEU A 27 10.90 -16.24 -0.85
CA LEU A 27 11.84 -16.13 0.27
C LEU A 27 11.98 -14.69 0.83
N PRO A 28 12.13 -13.62 0.02
CA PRO A 28 12.13 -12.24 0.51
C PRO A 28 10.91 -11.85 1.34
N LEU A 29 9.71 -12.32 0.96
CA LEU A 29 8.49 -12.03 1.71
C LEU A 29 8.54 -12.70 3.09
N VAL A 30 8.90 -13.99 3.13
CA VAL A 30 9.02 -14.76 4.38
C VAL A 30 10.04 -14.11 5.31
N LEU A 31 11.21 -13.73 4.78
CA LEU A 31 12.25 -13.05 5.55
C LEU A 31 11.77 -11.70 6.10
N ALA A 32 11.03 -10.92 5.32
CA ALA A 32 10.48 -9.65 5.78
C ALA A 32 9.42 -9.83 6.88
N LEU A 33 8.53 -10.82 6.76
CA LEU A 33 7.54 -11.15 7.79
C LEU A 33 8.21 -11.64 9.09
N ALA A 34 9.22 -12.50 8.96
CA ALA A 34 10.02 -12.99 10.08
C ALA A 34 10.82 -11.86 10.74
N PHE A 35 11.34 -10.91 9.97
CA PHE A 35 12.03 -9.73 10.49
C PHE A 35 11.09 -8.87 11.35
N VAL A 36 9.86 -8.59 10.89
CA VAL A 36 8.87 -7.86 11.69
C VAL A 36 8.59 -8.57 13.01
N LEU A 37 8.35 -9.89 12.95
CA LEU A 37 8.12 -10.70 14.15
C LEU A 37 9.31 -10.64 15.11
N GLY A 38 10.52 -10.88 14.59
CA GLY A 38 11.76 -10.88 15.38
C GLY A 38 12.04 -9.53 16.03
N CYS A 39 11.93 -8.44 15.28
CA CYS A 39 12.08 -7.08 15.83
C CYS A 39 11.05 -6.80 16.93
N ARG A 40 9.78 -7.19 16.74
CA ARG A 40 8.75 -6.93 17.75
C ARG A 40 8.96 -7.75 19.02
N LEU A 41 9.30 -9.04 18.88
CA LEU A 41 9.62 -9.90 20.02
C LEU A 41 10.86 -9.40 20.77
N LEU A 42 11.89 -8.96 20.06
CA LEU A 42 13.09 -8.37 20.67
C LEU A 42 12.76 -7.08 21.44
N LEU A 43 11.96 -6.18 20.84
CA LEU A 43 11.52 -4.95 21.53
C LEU A 43 10.71 -5.27 22.79
N TYR A 44 9.82 -6.26 22.72
CA TYR A 44 9.03 -6.68 23.87
C TYR A 44 9.90 -7.27 24.98
N ALA A 45 10.92 -8.08 24.63
CA ALA A 45 11.85 -8.65 25.59
C ALA A 45 12.75 -7.58 26.24
N LEU A 46 13.20 -6.58 25.48
CA LEU A 46 14.08 -5.52 25.98
C LEU A 46 13.33 -4.42 26.74
N MET A 47 12.07 -4.17 26.40
CA MET A 47 11.28 -3.05 26.92
C MET A 47 9.80 -3.43 27.11
N PRO A 48 9.48 -4.39 28.02
CA PRO A 48 8.12 -4.90 28.20
C PRO A 48 7.12 -3.81 28.65
N ASP A 49 7.58 -2.87 29.48
CA ASP A 49 6.74 -1.82 30.08
C ASP A 49 6.71 -0.52 29.27
N ARG A 50 7.29 -0.51 28.06
CA ARG A 50 7.28 0.68 27.22
C ARG A 50 5.86 1.00 26.76
N ASN A 51 5.37 2.18 27.14
CA ASN A 51 4.11 2.70 26.63
C ASN A 51 4.23 3.04 25.15
N THR A 52 3.18 2.70 24.39
CA THR A 52 3.09 2.95 22.95
C THR A 52 1.81 3.70 22.61
N ASP A 53 1.71 4.23 21.39
CA ASP A 53 0.49 4.90 20.95
C ASP A 53 -0.71 3.95 20.90
N PHE A 54 -0.46 2.65 20.68
CA PHE A 54 -1.49 1.63 20.75
C PHE A 54 -2.10 1.52 22.16
N ASP A 55 -1.35 1.80 23.22
CA ASP A 55 -1.86 1.74 24.59
C ASP A 55 -2.96 2.77 24.82
N PHE A 56 -2.81 3.98 24.26
CA PHE A 56 -3.85 5.00 24.27
C PHE A 56 -5.13 4.48 23.59
N LEU A 57 -4.99 3.86 22.40
CA LEU A 57 -6.12 3.29 21.68
C LEU A 57 -6.77 2.14 22.45
N TYR A 58 -5.98 1.25 23.05
CA TYR A 58 -6.45 0.12 23.83
C TYR A 58 -7.24 0.57 25.06
N HIS A 59 -6.70 1.51 25.84
CA HIS A 59 -7.40 2.00 27.04
C HIS A 59 -8.67 2.77 26.68
N ALA A 60 -8.65 3.59 25.63
CA ALA A 60 -9.85 4.26 25.13
C ALA A 60 -10.90 3.25 24.64
N ALA A 61 -10.48 2.19 23.95
CA ALA A 61 -11.37 1.13 23.48
C ALA A 61 -11.96 0.33 24.65
N ALA A 62 -11.16 0.01 25.67
CA ALA A 62 -11.62 -0.70 26.86
C ALA A 62 -12.69 0.11 27.62
N ARG A 63 -12.52 1.45 27.70
CA ARG A 63 -13.54 2.35 28.26
C ARG A 63 -14.82 2.34 27.43
N LEU A 64 -14.69 2.46 26.10
CA LEU A 64 -15.82 2.43 25.19
C LEU A 64 -16.65 1.13 25.34
N VAL A 65 -15.99 -0.02 25.47
CA VAL A 65 -16.66 -1.32 25.69
C VAL A 65 -17.40 -1.39 27.02
N ARG A 66 -16.95 -0.66 28.06
CA ARG A 66 -17.64 -0.53 29.35
C ARG A 66 -18.75 0.53 29.36
N GLY A 67 -19.05 1.15 28.22
CA GLY A 67 -20.03 2.24 28.12
C GLY A 67 -19.52 3.57 28.68
N GLU A 68 -18.21 3.69 28.93
CA GLU A 68 -17.57 4.94 29.36
C GLU A 68 -17.13 5.76 28.14
N SER A 69 -17.02 7.08 28.30
CA SER A 69 -16.44 7.93 27.25
C SER A 69 -14.97 7.53 26.99
N PRO A 70 -14.57 7.32 25.71
CA PRO A 70 -13.17 7.11 25.33
C PRO A 70 -12.33 8.40 25.43
N TYR A 71 -12.98 9.56 25.65
CA TYR A 71 -12.36 10.89 25.77
C TYR A 71 -12.58 11.48 27.17
N PRO A 72 -11.89 10.99 28.21
CA PRO A 72 -11.97 11.58 29.54
C PRO A 72 -11.55 13.07 29.55
N PRO A 73 -12.28 13.94 30.28
CA PRO A 73 -11.93 15.35 30.42
C PRO A 73 -10.52 15.61 30.98
N ALA A 74 -10.00 14.69 31.79
CA ALA A 74 -8.67 14.78 32.40
C ALA A 74 -7.52 14.53 31.40
N THR A 75 -7.80 14.06 30.19
CA THR A 75 -6.77 13.67 29.21
C THR A 75 -6.74 14.67 28.07
N GLN A 76 -6.19 15.87 28.33
CA GLN A 76 -6.00 16.95 27.35
C GLN A 76 -4.91 16.65 26.30
N TRP A 77 -4.73 15.38 25.95
CA TRP A 77 -3.74 14.96 24.96
C TRP A 77 -4.08 13.60 24.34
N PHE A 78 -5.25 13.53 23.68
CA PHE A 78 -5.64 12.32 22.93
C PHE A 78 -5.82 12.64 21.44
N PRO A 79 -4.79 12.40 20.59
CA PRO A 79 -4.80 12.84 19.20
C PRO A 79 -5.64 11.95 18.27
N TYR A 80 -6.34 10.95 18.80
CA TYR A 80 -6.94 9.87 18.01
C TYR A 80 -8.48 10.00 17.91
N PRO A 81 -9.05 10.04 16.69
CA PRO A 81 -10.49 10.05 16.51
C PRO A 81 -11.09 8.65 16.77
N LEU A 82 -12.42 8.57 16.91
CA LEU A 82 -13.09 7.32 17.29
C LEU A 82 -12.83 6.14 16.32
N PRO A 83 -12.74 6.33 14.99
CA PRO A 83 -12.31 5.27 14.08
C PRO A 83 -10.99 4.59 14.48
N ALA A 84 -10.05 5.33 15.09
CA ALA A 84 -8.80 4.76 15.59
C ALA A 84 -9.01 3.93 16.87
N VAL A 85 -9.90 4.38 17.76
CA VAL A 85 -10.27 3.64 18.96
C VAL A 85 -10.98 2.33 18.59
N LEU A 86 -11.89 2.36 17.61
CA LEU A 86 -12.59 1.18 17.11
C LEU A 86 -11.65 0.12 16.54
N LEU A 87 -10.50 0.53 15.98
CA LEU A 87 -9.47 -0.41 15.52
C LEU A 87 -8.90 -1.26 16.67
N ALA A 88 -8.84 -0.73 17.89
CA ALA A 88 -8.30 -1.40 19.06
C ALA A 88 -9.35 -2.25 19.83
N VAL A 89 -10.65 -2.07 19.57
CA VAL A 89 -11.73 -2.81 20.27
C VAL A 89 -11.53 -4.33 20.25
N PRO A 90 -11.21 -5.00 19.13
CA PRO A 90 -11.02 -6.46 19.12
C PRO A 90 -9.90 -6.93 20.07
N PHE A 91 -8.92 -6.08 20.36
CA PHE A 91 -7.78 -6.41 21.20
C PHE A 91 -8.09 -6.29 22.70
N THR A 92 -9.17 -5.61 23.07
CA THR A 92 -9.58 -5.47 24.50
C THR A 92 -10.03 -6.79 25.13
N ALA A 93 -10.26 -7.82 24.31
CA ALA A 93 -10.60 -9.17 24.78
C ALA A 93 -9.40 -9.94 25.36
N ILE A 94 -8.16 -9.42 25.21
CA ILE A 94 -6.94 -10.06 25.70
C ILE A 94 -6.09 -9.05 26.50
N PRO A 95 -5.23 -9.51 27.43
CA PRO A 95 -4.39 -8.60 28.22
C PRO A 95 -3.51 -7.68 27.36
N LEU A 96 -3.34 -6.42 27.77
CA LEU A 96 -2.57 -5.40 27.04
C LEU A 96 -1.16 -5.87 26.65
N GLY A 97 -0.47 -6.59 27.54
CA GLY A 97 0.86 -7.13 27.28
C GLY A 97 0.93 -8.07 26.07
N ILE A 98 -0.17 -8.79 25.76
CA ILE A 98 -0.29 -9.65 24.59
C ILE A 98 -0.87 -8.88 23.40
N ALA A 99 -1.83 -7.99 23.65
CA ALA A 99 -2.45 -7.15 22.61
C ALA A 99 -1.42 -6.31 21.85
N ARG A 100 -0.49 -5.66 22.56
CA ARG A 100 0.59 -4.82 22.01
C ARG A 100 1.40 -5.53 20.91
N PRO A 101 2.10 -6.67 21.17
CA PRO A 101 2.88 -7.34 20.15
C PRO A 101 2.02 -7.88 19.00
N ILE A 102 0.83 -8.42 19.27
CA ILE A 102 -0.06 -8.92 18.21
C ILE A 102 -0.46 -7.78 17.27
N PHE A 103 -0.90 -6.64 17.81
CA PHE A 103 -1.28 -5.49 17.01
C PHE A 103 -0.15 -5.04 16.07
N ASP A 104 1.05 -4.84 16.61
CA ASP A 104 2.19 -4.36 15.82
C ASP A 104 2.66 -5.36 14.77
N ILE A 105 2.61 -6.67 15.08
CA ILE A 105 2.90 -7.72 14.11
C ILE A 105 1.89 -7.68 12.96
N LEU A 106 0.59 -7.57 13.26
CA LEU A 106 -0.46 -7.50 12.24
C LEU A 106 -0.33 -6.25 11.37
N VAL A 107 -0.07 -5.09 11.97
CA VAL A 107 0.20 -3.83 11.26
C VAL A 107 1.42 -3.97 10.35
N GLY A 108 2.51 -4.52 10.87
CA GLY A 108 3.74 -4.73 10.11
C GLY A 108 3.59 -5.75 8.98
N TRP A 109 2.88 -6.85 9.21
CA TRP A 109 2.59 -7.85 8.18
C TRP A 109 1.69 -7.29 7.08
N ALA A 110 0.67 -6.51 7.42
CA ALA A 110 -0.15 -5.80 6.43
C ALA A 110 0.69 -4.87 5.55
N PHE A 111 1.61 -4.11 6.17
CA PHE A 111 2.57 -3.25 5.46
C PHE A 111 3.50 -4.04 4.52
N VAL A 112 4.13 -5.10 5.04
CA VAL A 112 5.02 -6.00 4.27
C VAL A 112 4.28 -6.60 3.08
N TYR A 113 3.10 -7.17 3.31
CA TYR A 113 2.28 -7.79 2.27
C TYR A 113 1.89 -6.78 1.19
N ALA A 114 1.42 -5.59 1.57
CA ALA A 114 1.04 -4.55 0.63
C ALA A 114 2.21 -4.07 -0.23
N LEU A 115 3.39 -3.85 0.36
CA LEU A 115 4.60 -3.47 -0.37
C LEU A 115 5.05 -4.57 -1.33
N TRP A 116 5.14 -5.81 -0.85
CA TRP A 116 5.50 -6.95 -1.69
C TRP A 116 4.56 -7.09 -2.88
N ARG A 117 3.24 -7.04 -2.63
CA ARG A 117 2.21 -7.27 -3.64
C ARG A 117 2.11 -6.15 -4.67
N HIS A 118 2.29 -4.89 -4.26
CA HIS A 118 1.99 -3.72 -5.10
C HIS A 118 3.21 -2.88 -5.52
N ARG A 119 4.35 -3.04 -4.85
CA ARG A 119 5.61 -2.33 -5.17
C ARG A 119 6.73 -3.29 -5.57
N GLY A 120 6.67 -4.56 -5.14
CA GLY A 120 7.64 -5.60 -5.47
C GLY A 120 8.77 -5.72 -4.44
N ARG A 121 9.68 -6.67 -4.68
CA ARG A 121 10.70 -7.12 -3.69
C ARG A 121 11.62 -6.01 -3.18
N TYR A 122 11.97 -5.03 -4.01
CA TYR A 122 12.86 -3.94 -3.58
C TYR A 122 12.24 -3.06 -2.49
N ALA A 123 10.90 -2.99 -2.43
CA ALA A 123 10.20 -2.19 -1.45
C ALA A 123 10.23 -2.79 -0.04
N LEU A 124 10.53 -4.10 0.09
CA LEU A 124 10.68 -4.75 1.39
C LEU A 124 11.84 -4.19 2.21
N LEU A 125 12.81 -3.51 1.57
CA LEU A 125 13.84 -2.75 2.29
C LEU A 125 13.26 -1.63 3.17
N ALA A 126 12.04 -1.16 2.90
CA ALA A 126 11.36 -0.18 3.76
C ALA A 126 11.12 -0.69 5.18
N VAL A 127 11.04 -2.01 5.39
CA VAL A 127 10.87 -2.63 6.72
C VAL A 127 12.14 -2.44 7.57
N ALA A 128 13.30 -2.25 6.95
CA ALA A 128 14.56 -1.93 7.63
C ALA A 128 14.81 -0.41 7.73
N SER A 129 13.87 0.42 7.31
CA SER A 129 13.99 1.89 7.40
C SER A 129 13.81 2.37 8.84
N GLY A 130 14.53 3.43 9.22
CA GLY A 130 14.36 4.09 10.51
C GLY A 130 12.91 4.53 10.73
N ALA A 131 12.24 5.07 9.71
CA ALA A 131 10.84 5.50 9.81
C ALA A 131 9.90 4.36 10.23
N TYR A 132 10.03 3.18 9.60
CA TYR A 132 9.18 2.03 9.93
C TYR A 132 9.50 1.44 11.31
N LEU A 133 10.79 1.27 11.64
CA LEU A 133 11.18 0.71 12.94
C LEU A 133 10.82 1.65 14.08
N PHE A 134 10.94 2.97 13.88
CA PHE A 134 10.46 3.97 14.82
C PHE A 134 8.94 3.95 14.96
N ALA A 135 8.20 3.76 13.86
CA ALA A 135 6.75 3.59 13.91
C ALA A 135 6.35 2.35 14.71
N MET A 136 7.00 1.20 14.47
CA MET A 136 6.77 -0.05 15.20
C MET A 136 7.11 0.09 16.70
N ALA A 137 8.23 0.70 17.03
CA ALA A 137 8.68 0.90 18.41
C ALA A 137 7.73 1.80 19.23
N ASN A 138 6.92 2.62 18.55
CA ASN A 138 5.94 3.51 19.18
C ASN A 138 4.48 3.08 18.93
N GLY A 139 4.23 1.85 18.43
CA GLY A 139 2.86 1.33 18.23
C GLY A 139 2.02 2.12 17.24
N GLN A 140 2.65 2.72 16.22
CA GLN A 140 2.01 3.66 15.30
C GLN A 140 1.19 2.94 14.22
N THR A 141 0.04 3.51 13.87
CA THR A 141 -0.85 2.98 12.82
C THR A 141 -0.44 3.36 11.40
N THR A 142 0.56 4.25 11.23
CA THR A 142 0.99 4.75 9.91
C THR A 142 1.36 3.65 8.90
N PRO A 143 2.08 2.57 9.25
CA PRO A 143 2.35 1.48 8.32
C PRO A 143 1.07 0.79 7.82
N LEU A 144 0.05 0.64 8.68
CA LEU A 144 -1.25 0.08 8.30
C LEU A 144 -1.96 0.98 7.27
N MET A 145 -1.84 2.29 7.42
CA MET A 145 -2.42 3.24 6.47
C MET A 145 -1.72 3.19 5.11
N VAL A 146 -0.41 3.03 5.10
CA VAL A 146 0.33 2.80 3.85
C VAL A 146 -0.18 1.52 3.18
N ALA A 147 -0.40 0.44 3.94
CA ALA A 147 -1.02 -0.77 3.42
C ALA A 147 -2.43 -0.51 2.86
N ALA A 148 -3.27 0.23 3.59
CA ALA A 148 -4.62 0.63 3.18
C ALA A 148 -4.66 1.46 1.89
N SER A 149 -3.64 2.29 1.66
CA SER A 149 -3.51 3.08 0.43
C SER A 149 -3.18 2.23 -0.82
N LEU A 150 -2.58 1.06 -0.63
CA LEU A 150 -2.19 0.13 -1.69
C LEU A 150 -3.25 -0.95 -1.93
N VAL A 151 -3.96 -1.37 -0.88
CA VAL A 151 -4.96 -2.43 -0.91
C VAL A 151 -6.37 -1.82 -0.74
N PRO A 152 -7.16 -1.66 -1.82
CA PRO A 152 -8.44 -0.95 -1.74
C PRO A 152 -9.45 -1.51 -0.74
N ALA A 153 -9.43 -2.82 -0.49
CA ALA A 153 -10.29 -3.49 0.49
C ALA A 153 -10.03 -3.01 1.94
N LEU A 154 -8.82 -2.53 2.22
CA LEU A 154 -8.42 -1.96 3.50
C LEU A 154 -8.64 -0.44 3.55
N GLY A 155 -9.19 0.17 2.50
CA GLY A 155 -9.26 1.63 2.36
C GLY A 155 -10.04 2.35 3.47
N PHE A 156 -10.96 1.66 4.15
CA PHE A 156 -11.66 2.20 5.32
C PHE A 156 -10.71 2.60 6.47
N LEU A 157 -9.57 1.91 6.59
CA LEU A 157 -8.55 2.20 7.60
C LEU A 157 -7.84 3.55 7.41
N LEU A 158 -8.05 4.23 6.28
CA LEU A 158 -7.55 5.61 6.10
C LEU A 158 -8.23 6.59 7.07
N ALA A 159 -9.41 6.26 7.62
CA ALA A 159 -10.09 7.08 8.63
C ALA A 159 -9.40 7.08 10.01
N VAL A 160 -8.55 6.08 10.28
CA VAL A 160 -7.85 5.89 11.57
C VAL A 160 -6.93 7.08 11.89
N ARG A 161 -6.35 7.72 10.87
CA ARG A 161 -5.52 8.91 11.05
C ARG A 161 -5.81 9.91 9.92
N PRO A 162 -6.73 10.86 10.10
CA PRO A 162 -7.29 11.62 8.99
C PRO A 162 -6.21 12.42 8.22
N ASN A 163 -5.18 12.92 8.90
CA ASN A 163 -4.07 13.65 8.27
C ASN A 163 -3.25 12.77 7.30
N THR A 164 -2.67 11.66 7.79
CA THR A 164 -1.90 10.74 6.94
C THR A 164 -2.79 10.06 5.90
N GLY A 165 -4.05 9.79 6.25
CA GLY A 165 -5.01 9.09 5.41
C GLY A 165 -5.43 9.92 4.21
N ALA A 166 -5.70 11.21 4.44
CA ALA A 166 -5.97 12.19 3.40
C ALA A 166 -4.76 12.31 2.44
N ALA A 167 -3.54 12.42 2.97
CA ALA A 167 -2.34 12.52 2.13
C ALA A 167 -2.16 11.28 1.22
N LEU A 168 -2.37 10.09 1.79
CA LEU A 168 -2.30 8.82 1.06
C LEU A 168 -3.42 8.70 0.02
N TRP A 169 -4.64 9.13 0.33
CA TRP A 169 -5.75 9.13 -0.63
C TRP A 169 -5.52 10.12 -1.78
N VAL A 170 -5.06 11.34 -1.49
CA VAL A 170 -4.69 12.33 -2.53
C VAL A 170 -3.60 11.76 -3.46
N SER A 171 -2.65 11.00 -2.91
CA SER A 171 -1.63 10.32 -3.71
C SER A 171 -2.21 9.30 -4.69
N ARG A 172 -3.24 8.55 -4.25
CA ARG A 172 -3.80 7.39 -4.96
C ARG A 172 -5.32 7.34 -4.74
N PRO A 173 -6.08 8.21 -5.41
CA PRO A 173 -7.52 8.32 -5.16
C PRO A 173 -8.21 7.02 -5.57
N SER A 174 -9.04 6.50 -4.67
CA SER A 174 -9.83 5.29 -4.88
C SER A 174 -11.25 5.53 -4.40
N ARG A 175 -12.23 5.26 -5.26
CA ARG A 175 -13.66 5.36 -4.92
C ARG A 175 -14.05 4.33 -3.86
N MET A 176 -13.46 3.13 -3.91
CA MET A 176 -13.68 2.09 -2.91
C MET A 176 -13.12 2.49 -1.55
N ALA A 177 -11.93 3.12 -1.53
CA ALA A 177 -11.38 3.63 -0.28
C ALA A 177 -12.22 4.77 0.29
N LEU A 178 -12.68 5.70 -0.56
CA LEU A 178 -13.56 6.80 -0.15
C LEU A 178 -14.89 6.27 0.44
N LEU A 179 -15.52 5.30 -0.23
CA LEU A 179 -16.72 4.65 0.28
C LEU A 179 -16.45 3.94 1.60
N GLY A 180 -15.33 3.20 1.70
CA GLY A 180 -14.94 2.53 2.95
C GLY A 180 -14.73 3.51 4.11
N VAL A 181 -14.06 4.64 3.86
CA VAL A 181 -13.89 5.71 4.86
C VAL A 181 -15.24 6.30 5.26
N ALA A 182 -16.10 6.62 4.29
CA ALA A 182 -17.42 7.18 4.56
C ALA A 182 -18.27 6.24 5.42
N VAL A 183 -18.34 4.95 5.04
CA VAL A 183 -19.05 3.92 5.81
C VAL A 183 -18.48 3.79 7.21
N PHE A 184 -17.15 3.77 7.37
CA PHE A 184 -16.54 3.62 8.69
C PHE A 184 -16.76 4.84 9.59
N LEU A 185 -16.76 6.06 9.04
CA LEU A 185 -17.12 7.28 9.77
C LEU A 185 -18.60 7.29 10.17
N VAL A 186 -19.51 6.85 9.30
CA VAL A 186 -20.93 6.71 9.66
C VAL A 186 -21.10 5.69 10.77
N LEU A 187 -20.45 4.53 10.68
CA LEU A 187 -20.47 3.53 11.74
C LEU A 187 -19.89 4.08 13.06
N SER A 188 -18.82 4.87 13.01
CA SER A 188 -18.28 5.47 14.23
C SER A 188 -19.24 6.50 14.84
N LEU A 189 -19.95 7.28 14.03
CA LEU A 189 -21.02 8.17 14.50
C LEU A 189 -22.21 7.41 15.09
N VAL A 190 -22.57 6.25 14.53
CA VAL A 190 -23.63 5.40 15.11
C VAL A 190 -23.20 4.85 16.47
N VAL A 191 -21.93 4.49 16.65
CA VAL A 191 -21.41 3.96 17.92
C VAL A 191 -21.37 5.03 19.01
N LEU A 192 -20.91 6.25 18.70
CA LEU A 192 -20.85 7.35 19.68
C LEU A 192 -21.07 8.70 18.98
N PRO A 193 -22.32 9.19 18.83
CA PRO A 193 -22.62 10.37 18.03
C PRO A 193 -21.88 11.66 18.43
N SER A 194 -21.54 11.81 19.72
CA SER A 194 -20.84 12.98 20.25
C SER A 194 -19.33 12.98 20.00
N TRP A 195 -18.77 11.87 19.49
CA TRP A 195 -17.31 11.70 19.40
C TRP A 195 -16.57 12.82 18.67
N PRO A 196 -17.08 13.48 17.60
CA PRO A 196 -16.35 14.56 16.96
C PRO A 196 -16.14 15.75 17.89
N TRP A 197 -17.15 16.07 18.71
CA TRP A 197 -17.07 17.13 19.71
C TRP A 197 -16.16 16.72 20.86
N ASP A 198 -16.37 15.52 21.41
CA ASP A 198 -15.57 15.00 22.53
C ASP A 198 -14.09 14.89 22.16
N TRP A 199 -13.79 14.40 20.95
CA TRP A 199 -12.43 14.34 20.42
C TRP A 199 -11.84 15.74 20.25
N SER A 200 -12.60 16.69 19.71
CA SER A 200 -12.11 18.06 19.53
C SER A 200 -11.76 18.74 20.86
N ALA A 201 -12.51 18.44 21.92
CA ALA A 201 -12.25 18.91 23.27
C ALA A 201 -11.06 18.18 23.95
N ALA A 202 -10.74 16.96 23.53
CA ALA A 202 -9.61 16.17 24.03
C ALA A 202 -8.28 16.44 23.29
N LEU A 203 -8.31 17.23 22.20
CA LEU A 203 -7.10 17.66 21.50
C LEU A 203 -6.29 18.63 22.38
N PRO A 204 -4.94 18.61 22.27
CA PRO A 204 -4.11 19.56 23.00
C PRO A 204 -4.46 21.00 22.63
N LEU A 205 -4.48 21.87 23.65
CA LEU A 205 -4.70 23.32 23.48
C LEU A 205 -3.58 23.94 22.64
N ASP A 206 -2.33 23.52 22.90
CA ASP A 206 -1.19 23.91 22.08
C ASP A 206 -1.09 23.05 20.82
N LYS A 207 -1.33 23.69 19.68
CA LYS A 207 -1.25 23.09 18.34
C LYS A 207 0.02 23.49 17.58
N ALA A 208 0.96 24.20 18.22
CA ALA A 208 2.19 24.66 17.58
C ALA A 208 3.04 23.51 17.02
N ALA A 209 2.93 22.31 17.61
CA ALA A 209 3.60 21.11 17.11
C ALA A 209 3.03 20.58 15.78
N LEU A 210 1.76 20.90 15.47
CA LEU A 210 1.01 20.41 14.31
C LEU A 210 1.00 21.46 13.20
N LEU A 211 2.18 21.84 12.72
CA LEU A 211 2.32 22.75 11.59
C LEU A 211 2.51 21.98 10.27
N PRO A 212 1.76 22.35 9.20
CA PRO A 212 2.05 21.88 7.86
C PRO A 212 3.53 22.11 7.51
N PRO A 213 4.23 21.13 6.90
CA PRO A 213 5.63 21.30 6.52
C PRO A 213 5.90 22.52 5.67
N VAL A 214 4.96 22.93 4.80
CA VAL A 214 5.11 24.13 3.96
C VAL A 214 5.36 25.41 4.78
N LEU A 215 4.84 25.47 6.01
CA LEU A 215 5.00 26.62 6.92
C LEU A 215 6.26 26.53 7.78
N ARG A 216 6.98 25.40 7.75
CA ARG A 216 8.25 25.23 8.45
C ARG A 216 9.39 25.86 7.62
N PRO A 217 10.53 26.24 8.23
CA PRO A 217 11.64 26.84 7.51
C PRO A 217 12.06 26.04 6.27
N PHE A 218 12.11 26.68 5.09
CA PHE A 218 12.41 26.04 3.79
C PHE A 218 11.41 24.98 3.30
N GLY A 219 10.32 24.74 4.02
CA GLY A 219 9.32 23.73 3.63
C GLY A 219 8.52 24.08 2.38
N PHE A 220 8.45 25.36 2.01
CA PHE A 220 7.86 25.82 0.75
C PHE A 220 8.50 25.17 -0.49
N VAL A 221 9.75 24.70 -0.40
CA VAL A 221 10.43 23.96 -1.48
C VAL A 221 9.67 22.69 -1.87
N LEU A 222 8.92 22.08 -0.93
CA LEU A 222 8.11 20.89 -1.21
C LEU A 222 6.96 21.16 -2.19
N LEU A 223 6.54 22.43 -2.37
CA LEU A 223 5.54 22.82 -3.35
C LEU A 223 6.00 22.57 -4.79
N LEU A 224 7.31 22.45 -5.04
CA LEU A 224 7.85 22.06 -6.34
C LEU A 224 7.31 20.69 -6.81
N ALA A 225 6.85 19.83 -5.89
CA ALA A 225 6.17 18.60 -6.25
C ALA A 225 4.95 18.84 -7.18
N ALA A 226 4.29 20.01 -7.10
CA ALA A 226 3.18 20.37 -7.97
C ALA A 226 3.56 20.34 -9.48
N LEU A 227 4.82 20.58 -9.83
CA LEU A 227 5.33 20.49 -11.20
C LEU A 227 5.16 19.08 -11.81
N ARG A 228 5.03 18.05 -10.96
CA ARG A 228 4.81 16.65 -11.33
C ARG A 228 3.47 16.11 -10.82
N TRP A 229 2.45 16.95 -10.60
CA TRP A 229 1.15 16.61 -10.00
C TRP A 229 0.44 15.38 -10.60
N ARG A 230 0.67 15.06 -11.87
CA ARG A 230 0.11 13.84 -12.49
C ARG A 230 0.66 12.53 -11.92
N SER A 231 1.79 12.57 -11.20
CA SER A 231 2.38 11.39 -10.55
C SER A 231 1.82 11.18 -9.14
N PRO A 232 1.53 9.93 -8.72
CA PRO A 232 1.05 9.66 -7.37
C PRO A 232 2.09 10.04 -6.31
N GLU A 233 3.38 9.90 -6.62
CA GLU A 233 4.47 10.27 -5.71
C GLU A 233 4.53 11.80 -5.46
N ALA A 234 4.36 12.63 -6.50
CA ALA A 234 4.29 14.09 -6.33
C ALA A 234 3.09 14.52 -5.50
N ARG A 235 1.92 13.92 -5.76
CA ARG A 235 0.70 14.20 -5.00
C ARG A 235 0.87 13.86 -3.53
N LEU A 236 1.59 12.79 -3.22
CA LEU A 236 1.92 12.43 -1.84
C LEU A 236 2.76 13.51 -1.17
N ILE A 237 3.87 13.94 -1.78
CA ILE A 237 4.71 15.02 -1.23
C ILE A 237 3.91 16.30 -1.05
N LEU A 238 3.14 16.70 -2.07
CA LEU A 238 2.37 17.94 -1.99
C LEU A 238 1.30 17.87 -0.90
N ALA A 239 0.59 16.75 -0.78
CA ALA A 239 -0.42 16.59 0.27
C ALA A 239 0.20 16.59 1.67
N ILE A 240 1.29 15.84 1.87
CA ILE A 240 2.04 15.82 3.14
C ILE A 240 2.57 17.22 3.48
N ALA A 241 3.00 18.00 2.49
CA ALA A 241 3.50 19.36 2.71
C ALA A 241 2.41 20.35 3.19
N LEU A 242 1.16 20.13 2.79
CA LEU A 242 0.03 21.01 3.09
C LEU A 242 -0.77 20.58 4.32
N ILE A 243 -0.67 19.32 4.73
CA ILE A 243 -1.46 18.77 5.84
C ILE A 243 -0.70 18.95 7.17
N PRO A 244 -1.36 19.46 8.24
CA PRO A 244 -0.79 19.54 9.58
C PRO A 244 -0.28 18.20 10.11
N GLN A 245 0.97 18.18 10.57
CA GLN A 245 1.62 16.97 11.11
C GLN A 245 2.83 17.32 12.00
N SER A 246 3.28 16.39 12.85
CA SER A 246 4.38 16.62 13.80
C SER A 246 5.79 16.53 13.18
N THR A 247 5.86 16.03 11.95
CA THR A 247 7.07 15.67 11.20
C THR A 247 7.99 14.69 11.91
N LEU A 248 7.49 13.94 12.89
CA LEU A 248 8.27 12.91 13.58
C LEU A 248 8.61 11.74 12.64
N PRO A 249 9.66 10.95 12.93
CA PRO A 249 10.15 9.93 12.00
C PRO A 249 9.09 8.90 11.55
N TYR A 250 8.11 8.57 12.40
CA TYR A 250 7.04 7.64 12.01
C TYR A 250 6.08 8.23 10.95
N GLU A 251 6.03 9.55 10.78
CA GLU A 251 5.23 10.21 9.72
C GLU A 251 5.90 10.13 8.36
N LEU A 252 7.16 9.67 8.30
CA LEU A 252 7.91 9.47 7.06
C LEU A 252 7.61 8.13 6.39
N VAL A 253 6.89 7.21 7.05
CA VAL A 253 6.53 5.88 6.51
C VAL A 253 5.80 5.97 5.16
N PRO A 254 4.86 6.90 4.91
CA PRO A 254 4.25 7.09 3.59
C PRO A 254 5.25 7.36 2.47
N LEU A 255 6.37 8.04 2.76
CA LEU A 255 7.38 8.38 1.76
C LEU A 255 8.11 7.13 1.23
N ALA A 256 8.00 5.96 1.89
CA ALA A 256 8.43 4.67 1.35
C ALA A 256 7.74 4.31 0.02
N LEU A 257 6.64 4.98 -0.32
CA LEU A 257 5.93 4.79 -1.60
C LEU A 257 6.55 5.59 -2.76
N ILE A 258 7.57 6.41 -2.51
CA ILE A 258 8.22 7.24 -3.54
C ILE A 258 9.31 6.47 -4.29
N PRO A 259 10.27 5.79 -3.63
CA PRO A 259 11.33 5.07 -4.31
C PRO A 259 10.86 4.10 -5.40
N GLY A 260 11.44 4.21 -6.59
CA GLY A 260 11.14 3.39 -7.76
C GLY A 260 12.08 2.19 -7.97
N ASN A 261 13.15 2.07 -7.19
CA ASN A 261 14.12 0.97 -7.27
C ASN A 261 14.86 0.76 -5.94
N ARG A 262 15.72 -0.28 -5.88
CA ARG A 262 16.50 -0.65 -4.69
C ARG A 262 17.43 0.45 -4.16
N MET A 263 18.04 1.24 -5.05
CA MET A 263 18.98 2.28 -4.66
C MET A 263 18.23 3.46 -4.04
N GLU A 264 17.14 3.89 -4.68
CA GLU A 264 16.25 4.92 -4.14
C GLU A 264 15.64 4.50 -2.80
N MET A 265 15.30 3.21 -2.64
CA MET A 265 14.79 2.69 -1.37
C MET A 265 15.87 2.66 -0.29
N GLY A 266 17.12 2.35 -0.66
CA GLY A 266 18.28 2.46 0.24
C GLY A 266 18.52 3.90 0.71
N ILE A 267 18.42 4.88 -0.20
CA ILE A 267 18.51 6.31 0.14
C ILE A 267 17.41 6.70 1.14
N TYR A 268 16.16 6.29 0.88
CA TYR A 268 15.06 6.52 1.82
C TYR A 268 15.32 5.88 3.19
N ALA A 269 15.75 4.61 3.22
CA ALA A 269 16.03 3.90 4.45
C ALA A 269 17.15 4.60 5.27
N ALA A 270 18.27 4.92 4.63
CA ALA A 270 19.38 5.62 5.26
C ALA A 270 18.96 7.02 5.76
N GLY A 271 18.28 7.81 4.92
CA GLY A 271 17.78 9.13 5.30
C GLY A 271 16.84 9.09 6.50
N SER A 272 15.96 8.09 6.55
CA SER A 272 15.04 7.92 7.68
C SER A 272 15.75 7.50 8.97
N TRP A 273 16.89 6.80 8.91
CA TRP A 273 17.72 6.52 10.08
C TRP A 273 18.41 7.78 10.60
N ILE A 274 18.86 8.67 9.71
CA ILE A 274 19.40 9.99 10.11
C ILE A 274 18.32 10.79 10.85
N ALA A 275 17.08 10.78 10.34
CA ALA A 275 15.95 11.41 11.02
C ALA A 275 15.67 10.80 12.41
N VAL A 276 15.74 9.47 12.55
CA VAL A 276 15.60 8.79 13.85
C VAL A 276 16.75 9.11 14.80
N ALA A 277 17.99 9.13 14.32
CA ALA A 277 19.15 9.48 15.12
C ALA A 277 19.05 10.92 15.65
N ALA A 278 18.59 11.86 14.82
CA ALA A 278 18.31 13.22 15.26
C ALA A 278 17.19 13.26 16.31
N ALA A 279 16.11 12.49 16.14
CA ALA A 279 15.03 12.41 17.12
C ALA A 279 15.49 11.77 18.45
N GLY A 280 16.34 10.74 18.39
CA GLY A 280 16.90 10.07 19.56
C GLY A 280 17.93 10.92 20.29
N GLY A 281 18.75 11.70 19.58
CA GLY A 281 19.67 12.68 20.18
C GLY A 281 18.95 13.81 20.93
N LEU A 282 17.67 14.04 20.63
CA LEU A 282 16.81 15.02 21.31
C LEU A 282 16.06 14.42 22.52
N HIS A 283 16.22 13.12 22.81
CA HIS A 283 15.65 12.52 24.01
C HIS A 283 16.52 12.84 25.23
N LEU A 284 16.15 13.90 25.96
CA LEU A 284 16.31 14.03 27.43
C LEU A 284 15.40 15.11 28.06
N SER A 285 14.86 16.10 27.33
CA SER A 285 13.96 17.12 27.93
C SER A 285 13.18 18.02 26.96
N GLY A 286 13.27 17.83 25.64
CA GLY A 286 12.79 18.83 24.68
C GLY A 286 11.29 18.82 24.38
N SER A 287 10.68 20.01 24.38
CA SER A 287 9.31 20.23 23.89
C SER A 287 9.20 19.96 22.39
N MET A 288 7.99 19.76 21.85
CA MET A 288 7.79 19.64 20.39
C MET A 288 8.25 20.87 19.59
N ALA A 289 8.36 22.03 20.25
CA ALA A 289 8.94 23.22 19.65
C ALA A 289 10.44 23.02 19.35
N GLU A 290 11.17 22.31 20.23
CA GLU A 290 12.58 21.99 20.04
C GLU A 290 12.77 21.05 18.84
N TRP A 291 11.94 20.00 18.74
CA TRP A 291 11.93 19.13 17.55
C TRP A 291 11.69 19.93 16.26
N THR A 292 10.80 20.90 16.29
CA THR A 292 10.50 21.76 15.14
C THR A 292 11.69 22.63 14.75
N ALA A 293 12.53 23.05 15.69
CA ALA A 293 13.72 23.84 15.40
C ALA A 293 14.89 22.99 14.90
N THR A 294 15.14 21.82 15.49
CA THR A 294 16.35 21.02 15.25
C THR A 294 16.12 19.80 14.36
N GLY A 295 15.01 19.10 14.56
CA GLY A 295 14.66 17.89 13.81
C GLY A 295 14.13 18.16 12.40
N TRP A 296 13.41 19.26 12.22
CA TRP A 296 12.85 19.60 10.90
C TRP A 296 13.92 19.79 9.80
N PRO A 297 14.99 20.61 9.98
CA PRO A 297 16.02 20.74 8.95
C PRO A 297 16.66 19.40 8.56
N VAL A 298 16.86 18.50 9.54
CA VAL A 298 17.41 17.15 9.31
C VAL A 298 16.44 16.28 8.52
N THR A 299 15.17 16.23 8.91
CA THR A 299 14.15 15.45 8.16
C THR A 299 13.92 16.00 6.76
N LEU A 300 13.92 17.32 6.61
CA LEU A 300 13.84 18.00 5.32
C LEU A 300 15.02 17.58 4.42
N GLY A 301 16.25 17.74 4.91
CA GLY A 301 17.47 17.46 4.14
C GLY A 301 17.70 15.98 3.86
N ALA A 302 17.49 15.11 4.85
CA ALA A 302 17.81 13.68 4.74
C ALA A 302 16.71 12.86 4.05
N VAL A 303 15.45 13.31 4.06
CA VAL A 303 14.32 12.50 3.58
C VAL A 303 13.47 13.22 2.55
N TYR A 304 12.95 14.41 2.87
CA TYR A 304 12.03 15.11 1.97
C TYR A 304 12.71 15.62 0.69
N LEU A 305 13.89 16.23 0.77
CA LEU A 305 14.61 16.73 -0.42
C LEU A 305 15.05 15.60 -1.35
N PRO A 306 15.63 14.48 -0.86
CA PRO A 306 15.88 13.31 -1.71
C PRO A 306 14.62 12.75 -2.35
N ALA A 307 13.52 12.65 -1.60
CA ALA A 307 12.24 12.19 -2.13
C ALA A 307 11.69 13.14 -3.22
N LEU A 308 11.77 14.45 -2.99
CA LEU A 308 11.39 15.47 -3.95
C LEU A 308 12.25 15.39 -5.22
N TYR A 309 13.56 15.22 -5.07
CA TYR A 309 14.47 15.02 -6.20
C TYR A 309 14.08 13.76 -7.01
N MET A 310 13.78 12.64 -6.36
CA MET A 310 13.34 11.41 -7.03
C MET A 310 12.04 11.62 -7.84
N VAL A 311 11.14 12.48 -7.35
CA VAL A 311 9.89 12.84 -8.04
C VAL A 311 10.12 13.76 -9.24
N LEU A 312 10.97 14.77 -9.08
CA LEU A 312 11.22 15.77 -10.12
C LEU A 312 12.10 15.23 -11.26
N ARG A 313 13.04 14.32 -10.92
CA ARG A 313 13.97 13.72 -11.87
C ARG A 313 13.20 13.07 -13.02
N PRO A 314 13.57 13.35 -14.29
CA PRO A 314 12.99 12.66 -15.43
C PRO A 314 13.16 11.15 -15.26
N LYS A 315 12.04 10.42 -15.16
CA LYS A 315 12.07 8.96 -15.26
C LYS A 315 12.44 8.66 -16.70
N GLY A 316 13.70 8.33 -16.96
CA GLY A 316 14.15 7.89 -18.27
C GLY A 316 13.19 6.83 -18.79
N SER A 317 12.73 6.99 -20.03
CA SER A 317 11.69 6.20 -20.72
C SER A 317 11.78 4.67 -20.56
N LYS A 318 12.93 4.15 -20.10
CA LYS A 318 13.25 2.74 -19.94
C LYS A 318 12.71 2.07 -18.67
N SER A 319 12.36 2.82 -17.62
CA SER A 319 11.72 2.27 -16.42
C SER A 319 10.30 2.79 -16.29
N LYS A 320 9.41 2.29 -17.14
CA LYS A 320 7.98 2.31 -16.79
C LYS A 320 7.90 1.49 -15.49
N PRO A 321 7.49 2.08 -14.35
CA PRO A 321 7.23 1.28 -13.17
C PRO A 321 6.25 0.22 -13.62
N ARG A 322 6.68 -1.03 -13.49
CA ARG A 322 5.85 -2.22 -13.67
C ARG A 322 4.91 -2.27 -12.47
N ILE A 323 4.11 -1.21 -12.30
CA ILE A 323 2.75 -1.38 -11.84
C ILE A 323 2.20 -2.28 -12.94
N ASP A 324 2.25 -3.60 -12.73
CA ASP A 324 1.15 -4.43 -13.19
C ASP A 324 -0.07 -3.72 -12.58
N LYS A 325 -0.72 -2.72 -13.18
CA LYS A 325 -1.33 -2.70 -14.51
C LYS A 325 -1.72 -4.09 -15.04
N ASP A 326 -2.04 -4.98 -14.11
CA ASP A 326 -3.39 -5.51 -13.96
C ASP A 326 -4.37 -4.35 -13.63
N ARG A 327 -4.34 -3.16 -14.27
CA ARG A 327 -5.23 -2.88 -15.41
C ARG A 327 -5.93 -4.19 -15.76
N ARG A 328 -6.97 -4.47 -14.96
CA ARG A 328 -8.30 -4.75 -15.48
C ARG A 328 -8.39 -3.99 -16.80
N ARG A 329 -7.89 -4.60 -17.86
CA ARG A 329 -8.23 -4.18 -19.20
C ARG A 329 -9.73 -4.42 -19.20
N PRO A 330 -10.55 -3.43 -19.57
CA PRO A 330 -11.99 -3.61 -19.57
C PRO A 330 -12.41 -4.89 -20.30
N ASN A 331 -11.55 -5.41 -21.19
CA ASN A 331 -11.76 -6.61 -21.98
C ASN A 331 -10.73 -7.72 -21.67
N ARG A 332 -10.24 -7.85 -20.42
CA ARG A 332 -9.44 -9.04 -20.05
C ARG A 332 -10.41 -10.23 -20.02
N LEU A 333 -10.26 -11.18 -20.95
CA LEU A 333 -11.05 -12.40 -20.99
C LEU A 333 -10.78 -13.21 -19.72
N ALA A 334 -11.78 -13.93 -19.23
CA ALA A 334 -11.62 -14.69 -18.00
C ALA A 334 -10.66 -15.87 -18.24
N ASP A 335 -9.75 -16.14 -17.31
CA ASP A 335 -8.71 -17.17 -17.53
C ASP A 335 -9.32 -18.58 -17.77
N HIS A 336 -10.55 -18.84 -17.31
CA HIS A 336 -11.27 -20.10 -17.55
C HIS A 336 -11.90 -20.21 -18.96
N GLU A 337 -12.04 -19.09 -19.67
CA GLU A 337 -12.52 -19.04 -21.07
C GLU A 337 -11.36 -19.17 -22.06
N LEU A 338 -10.14 -19.34 -21.58
CA LEU A 338 -8.93 -19.34 -22.40
C LEU A 338 -8.24 -20.70 -22.34
N LYS A 339 -7.86 -21.20 -23.52
CA LYS A 339 -6.92 -22.31 -23.66
C LYS A 339 -5.59 -21.79 -24.18
N VAL A 340 -4.52 -22.06 -23.42
CA VAL A 340 -3.15 -21.62 -23.76
C VAL A 340 -2.34 -22.83 -24.19
N ASP A 341 -1.98 -22.89 -25.48
CA ASP A 341 -1.08 -23.89 -26.04
C ASP A 341 0.32 -23.26 -26.21
N VAL A 342 1.33 -23.89 -25.62
CA VAL A 342 2.71 -23.39 -25.63
C VAL A 342 3.57 -24.33 -26.46
N THR A 343 4.29 -23.78 -27.43
CA THR A 343 5.21 -24.54 -28.28
C THR A 343 6.62 -23.94 -28.14
N PRO A 344 7.62 -24.72 -27.69
CA PRO A 344 9.00 -24.25 -27.66
C PRO A 344 9.47 -23.97 -29.09
N ASN A 345 10.05 -22.79 -29.33
CA ASN A 345 10.53 -22.39 -30.66
C ASN A 345 12.06 -22.20 -30.65
N GLY A 346 12.77 -23.27 -30.29
CA GLY A 346 14.23 -23.33 -30.27
C GLY A 346 14.91 -22.12 -29.61
N ALA A 347 16.03 -21.67 -30.19
CA ALA A 347 16.80 -20.51 -29.72
C ALA A 347 16.05 -19.16 -29.87
N ALA A 348 14.93 -19.12 -30.58
CA ALA A 348 14.17 -17.90 -30.88
C ALA A 348 13.10 -17.55 -29.82
N GLY A 349 12.93 -18.39 -28.79
CA GLY A 349 12.02 -18.14 -27.66
C GLY A 349 10.84 -19.10 -27.60
N VAL A 350 9.71 -18.60 -27.11
CA VAL A 350 8.48 -19.39 -26.88
C VAL A 350 7.37 -18.89 -27.79
N PHE A 351 6.71 -19.82 -28.47
CA PHE A 351 5.48 -19.57 -29.22
C PHE A 351 4.27 -19.87 -28.33
N VAL A 352 3.31 -18.97 -28.26
CA VAL A 352 2.08 -19.16 -27.48
C VAL A 352 0.87 -18.90 -28.36
N LYS A 353 -0.06 -19.86 -28.37
CA LYS A 353 -1.40 -19.72 -28.95
C LYS A 353 -2.41 -19.63 -27.80
N VAL A 354 -3.16 -18.53 -27.75
CA VAL A 354 -4.27 -18.36 -26.81
C VAL A 354 -5.57 -18.48 -27.60
N THR A 355 -6.47 -19.36 -27.17
CA THR A 355 -7.76 -19.64 -27.81
C THR A 355 -8.90 -19.29 -26.86
N HIS A 356 -9.86 -18.50 -27.30
CA HIS A 356 -11.10 -18.21 -26.58
C HIS A 356 -12.09 -19.35 -26.78
N LEU A 357 -12.41 -20.09 -25.73
CA LEU A 357 -13.24 -21.30 -25.77
C LEU A 357 -14.66 -21.04 -26.29
N PRO A 358 -15.36 -19.96 -25.90
CA PRO A 358 -16.71 -19.70 -26.40
C PRO A 358 -16.78 -19.42 -27.91
N THR A 359 -15.83 -18.65 -28.46
CA THR A 359 -15.86 -18.22 -29.87
C THR A 359 -14.91 -19.01 -30.78
N GLN A 360 -14.08 -19.87 -30.21
CA GLN A 360 -13.00 -20.62 -30.89
C GLN A 360 -11.96 -19.75 -31.62
N GLN A 361 -12.01 -18.43 -31.44
CA GLN A 361 -11.02 -17.50 -31.98
C GLN A 361 -9.69 -17.68 -31.24
N PHE A 362 -8.58 -17.49 -31.94
CA PHE A 362 -7.27 -17.61 -31.33
C PHE A 362 -6.30 -16.55 -31.84
N ALA A 363 -5.30 -16.25 -31.01
CA ALA A 363 -4.17 -15.43 -31.39
C ALA A 363 -2.86 -16.16 -31.08
N LYS A 364 -1.88 -15.97 -31.96
CA LYS A 364 -0.56 -16.58 -31.87
C LYS A 364 0.49 -15.48 -31.77
N GLU A 365 1.39 -15.59 -30.80
CA GLU A 365 2.47 -14.63 -30.59
C GLU A 365 3.75 -15.32 -30.11
N THR A 366 4.89 -14.68 -30.40
CA THR A 366 6.21 -15.11 -29.96
C THR A 366 6.79 -14.15 -28.93
N GLY A 367 7.60 -14.69 -28.02
CA GLY A 367 8.26 -13.90 -27.00
C GLY A 367 9.48 -14.58 -26.43
N LYS A 368 10.39 -13.77 -25.87
CA LYS A 368 11.59 -14.26 -25.18
C LYS A 368 11.25 -15.17 -23.99
N THR A 369 10.09 -14.98 -23.38
CA THR A 369 9.56 -15.82 -22.30
C THR A 369 8.10 -16.15 -22.57
N ARG A 370 7.62 -17.28 -22.03
CA ARG A 370 6.21 -17.69 -22.08
C ARG A 370 5.25 -16.57 -21.68
N GLN A 371 5.53 -15.91 -20.55
CA GLN A 371 4.67 -14.85 -20.00
C GLN A 371 4.52 -13.66 -20.94
N ILE A 372 5.60 -13.29 -21.67
CA ILE A 372 5.55 -12.17 -22.62
C ILE A 372 4.75 -12.58 -23.86
N ALA A 373 4.97 -13.78 -24.39
CA ALA A 373 4.26 -14.31 -25.54
C ALA A 373 2.75 -14.48 -25.25
N GLU A 374 2.42 -15.07 -24.11
CA GLU A 374 1.06 -15.29 -23.63
C GLU A 374 0.31 -13.96 -23.47
N ARG A 375 0.95 -12.96 -22.85
CA ARG A 375 0.36 -11.62 -22.72
C ARG A 375 0.07 -10.98 -24.08
N LYS A 376 1.00 -11.05 -25.03
CA LYS A 376 0.78 -10.49 -26.37
C LYS A 376 -0.34 -11.21 -27.11
N ALA A 377 -0.36 -12.54 -27.05
CA ALA A 377 -1.42 -13.34 -27.67
C ALA A 377 -2.78 -13.01 -27.07
N HIS A 378 -2.86 -12.89 -25.74
CA HIS A 378 -4.09 -12.52 -25.05
C HIS A 378 -4.59 -11.12 -25.46
N ASP A 379 -3.69 -10.14 -25.54
CA ASP A 379 -4.03 -8.78 -25.97
C ASP A 379 -4.56 -8.73 -27.40
N LYS A 380 -3.93 -9.49 -28.30
CA LYS A 380 -4.34 -9.60 -29.71
C LYS A 380 -5.71 -10.28 -29.84
N LEU A 381 -5.94 -11.33 -29.07
CA LEU A 381 -7.23 -12.03 -29.02
C LEU A 381 -8.36 -11.12 -28.52
N ALA A 382 -8.12 -10.35 -27.46
CA ALA A 382 -9.09 -9.40 -26.95
C ALA A 382 -9.43 -8.30 -27.99
N GLY A 383 -8.46 -7.88 -28.81
CA GLY A 383 -8.68 -6.98 -29.93
C GLY A 383 -9.62 -7.57 -30.99
N ILE A 384 -9.37 -8.82 -31.40
CA ILE A 384 -10.20 -9.55 -32.38
C ILE A 384 -11.65 -9.65 -31.90
N LEU A 385 -11.87 -10.03 -30.64
CA LEU A 385 -13.22 -10.18 -30.09
C LEU A 385 -13.96 -8.83 -29.98
N ALA A 386 -13.25 -7.74 -29.64
CA ALA A 386 -13.84 -6.41 -29.59
C ALA A 386 -14.21 -5.87 -30.97
N GLU A 387 -13.48 -6.24 -32.03
CA GLU A 387 -13.88 -5.92 -33.41
C GLU A 387 -15.08 -6.74 -33.85
N MET A 388 -15.10 -8.05 -33.56
CA MET A 388 -16.26 -8.91 -33.85
C MET A 388 -17.56 -8.39 -33.20
N HIS A 389 -17.49 -7.96 -31.92
CA HIS A 389 -18.64 -7.40 -31.22
C HIS A 389 -19.15 -6.12 -31.90
N ARG A 390 -18.24 -5.21 -32.27
CA ARG A 390 -18.58 -3.96 -32.97
C ARG A 390 -19.17 -4.19 -34.36
N SER A 391 -18.67 -5.17 -35.11
CA SER A 391 -19.22 -5.53 -36.41
C SER A 391 -20.63 -6.13 -36.29
N ARG A 392 -20.89 -6.91 -35.23
CA ARG A 392 -22.22 -7.46 -34.96
C ARG A 392 -23.23 -6.38 -34.58
N GLU A 393 -22.86 -5.45 -33.71
CA GLU A 393 -23.72 -4.30 -33.34
C GLU A 393 -24.08 -3.43 -34.54
N LYS A 394 -23.11 -3.16 -35.44
CA LYS A 394 -23.38 -2.42 -36.68
C LYS A 394 -24.36 -3.15 -37.60
N GLY A 395 -24.16 -4.45 -37.81
CA GLY A 395 -25.07 -5.25 -38.65
C GLY A 395 -26.51 -5.33 -38.11
N GLU A 396 -26.68 -5.41 -36.78
CA GLU A 396 -28.01 -5.40 -36.14
C GLU A 396 -28.69 -4.01 -36.21
N THR A 397 -27.93 -2.94 -36.42
CA THR A 397 -28.45 -1.57 -36.55
C THR A 397 -28.89 -1.27 -37.98
N GLU A 398 -28.27 -1.88 -39.00
CA GLU A 398 -28.65 -1.72 -40.41
C GLU A 398 -29.86 -2.58 -40.83
N LEU A 399 -30.22 -3.59 -40.03
CA LEU A 399 -31.38 -4.46 -40.25
C LEU A 399 -32.67 -3.97 -39.56
N LYS A 400 -32.59 -2.89 -38.78
CA LYS A 400 -33.73 -2.22 -38.14
C LYS A 400 -34.01 -0.91 -38.85
#